data_AF-A0A962RQK9-F1
#
_entry.id   AF-A0A962RQK9-F1
#
_cell.length_a   1.000
_cell.length_b   1.000
_cell.length_c   1.000
_cell.angle_alpha   90.00
_cell.angle_beta   90.00
_cell.angle_gamma   90.00
#
_symmetry.space_group_name_H-M   'P 1'
#
loop_
_entity.id
_entity.type
_entity.pdbx_description
1 polymer ?
#
loop_
_entity_poly.entity_id
_entity_poly.type
_entity_poly.pdbx_seq_one_letter_code
_entity_poly.pdbx_strand_id
1 'polypeptide(L)'
;MRLRQLALVLITTSATTVVSADDVLGAPNDAAAIAQTCPRTLAEEPLATEYGSAGIMKNLAETDDSLKAIASRLLAEALTVENKKPAPGCTPDCPDDGVAEVIYRVAPMSFLPRGEQNALCLQLEDETAAAPLSFTPPTFGGVEALNRWISELSQGRGDDGKALYERCASNCSPRYTFFIASEEAGYSVRAEVLCGLARDKSNDQYLISTALRRSCAVD
;
A
#
# COMPACT_ATOMS: atom_id res chain seq x y z
N MET A 1 -24.17 -40.57 29.14
CA MET A 1 -24.22 -41.14 30.50
C MET A 1 -22.88 -41.81 30.82
N ARG A 2 -21.97 -41.17 31.54
CA ARG A 2 -21.00 -41.79 32.48
C ARG A 2 -20.49 -40.69 33.41
N LEU A 3 -20.99 -40.74 34.65
CA LEU A 3 -20.50 -40.01 35.81
C LEU A 3 -19.06 -40.41 36.12
N ARG A 4 -18.22 -39.45 36.53
CA ARG A 4 -17.27 -39.64 37.64
C ARG A 4 -17.16 -38.35 38.45
N GLN A 5 -17.53 -38.49 39.72
CA GLN A 5 -17.39 -37.54 40.83
C GLN A 5 -16.01 -37.70 41.51
N LEU A 6 -15.76 -36.80 42.48
CA LEU A 6 -14.75 -36.77 43.55
C LEU A 6 -13.37 -36.26 43.17
N ALA A 7 -12.66 -35.49 43.99
CA ALA A 7 -12.92 -34.76 45.24
C ALA A 7 -11.62 -33.98 45.55
N LEU A 8 -11.65 -32.83 46.22
CA LEU A 8 -10.49 -32.31 46.97
C LEU A 8 -10.94 -31.19 47.93
N VAL A 9 -11.11 -31.50 49.22
CA VAL A 9 -10.19 -31.26 50.36
C VAL A 9 -10.02 -29.78 50.71
N LEU A 10 -10.71 -29.41 51.80
CA LEU A 10 -10.51 -28.24 52.66
C LEU A 10 -9.35 -28.55 53.62
N ILE A 11 -8.31 -27.69 53.77
CA ILE A 11 -7.51 -27.57 55.02
C ILE A 11 -6.88 -26.16 55.16
N THR A 12 -7.38 -25.45 56.18
CA THR A 12 -6.80 -24.51 57.19
C THR A 12 -5.79 -23.38 56.87
N THR A 13 -6.17 -22.22 57.41
CA THR A 13 -5.39 -21.03 57.82
C THR A 13 -4.38 -21.28 58.96
N SER A 14 -3.25 -20.58 58.92
CA SER A 14 -2.47 -20.10 60.08
C SER A 14 -1.66 -18.86 59.71
N ALA A 15 -1.59 -17.89 60.62
CA ALA A 15 -0.88 -16.61 60.51
C ALA A 15 0.43 -16.62 61.33
N THR A 16 1.47 -15.87 60.92
CA THR A 16 2.41 -15.13 61.81
C THR A 16 3.46 -14.27 61.07
N THR A 17 3.49 -12.98 61.43
CA THR A 17 4.58 -12.00 61.73
C THR A 17 5.94 -11.89 60.98
N VAL A 18 6.17 -10.65 60.51
CA VAL A 18 7.35 -9.74 60.35
C VAL A 18 8.73 -10.13 60.93
N VAL A 19 9.82 -9.85 60.17
CA VAL A 19 11.08 -9.13 60.55
C VAL A 19 11.97 -8.91 59.28
N SER A 20 12.67 -7.76 59.24
CA SER A 20 13.54 -7.25 58.14
C SER A 20 15.05 -7.57 58.29
N ALA A 21 15.76 -7.44 57.15
CA ALA A 21 17.21 -7.25 56.89
C ALA A 21 18.15 -8.42 57.23
N ASP A 22 19.20 -8.82 56.47
CA ASP A 22 20.08 -8.15 55.50
C ASP A 22 20.68 -9.16 54.48
N ASP A 23 21.15 -8.64 53.34
CA ASP A 23 22.16 -9.13 52.38
C ASP A 23 22.21 -10.62 51.95
N VAL A 24 22.04 -10.89 50.64
CA VAL A 24 22.99 -11.68 49.80
C VAL A 24 22.68 -11.45 48.31
N LEU A 25 23.74 -11.07 47.59
CA LEU A 25 23.94 -11.06 46.13
C LEU A 25 23.27 -12.21 45.37
N GLY A 26 22.47 -11.88 44.36
CA GLY A 26 21.97 -12.85 43.39
C GLY A 26 21.05 -12.21 42.35
N ALA A 27 21.63 -11.67 41.28
CA ALA A 27 20.88 -11.54 40.03
C ALA A 27 20.58 -12.97 39.53
N PRO A 28 19.36 -13.20 39.00
CA PRO A 28 19.28 -13.10 37.55
C PRO A 28 18.00 -12.42 37.07
N ASN A 29 18.16 -11.62 36.01
CA ASN A 29 17.27 -11.55 34.87
C ASN A 29 15.76 -11.48 35.14
N ASP A 30 15.30 -10.34 35.63
CA ASP A 30 13.97 -9.83 35.26
C ASP A 30 14.15 -8.45 34.58
N ALA A 31 15.07 -8.39 33.62
CA ALA A 31 14.86 -7.51 32.49
C ALA A 31 13.73 -8.13 31.68
N ALA A 32 12.49 -7.82 32.08
CA ALA A 32 11.35 -7.89 31.17
C ALA A 32 11.75 -7.04 29.97
N ALA A 33 12.30 -7.71 28.95
CA ALA A 33 12.50 -7.16 27.64
C ALA A 33 11.09 -6.75 27.21
N ILE A 34 10.81 -5.45 27.37
CA ILE A 34 9.78 -4.81 26.60
C ILE A 34 10.26 -5.07 25.18
N ALA A 35 9.69 -6.10 24.55
CA ALA A 35 9.77 -6.26 23.12
C ALA A 35 9.22 -4.95 22.58
N GLN A 36 10.12 -4.02 22.27
CA GLN A 36 9.81 -2.82 21.54
C GLN A 36 9.34 -3.34 20.19
N THR A 37 8.04 -3.59 20.13
CA THR A 37 7.35 -3.95 18.91
C THR A 37 7.53 -2.71 18.06
N CYS A 38 8.41 -2.80 17.07
CA CYS A 38 8.67 -1.72 16.14
C CYS A 38 7.31 -1.16 15.73
N PRO A 39 7.03 0.15 15.93
CA PRO A 39 5.81 0.70 15.43
C PRO A 39 5.84 0.46 13.92
N ARG A 40 4.94 -0.42 13.47
CA ARG A 40 4.74 -0.90 12.10
C ARG A 40 4.23 0.24 11.23
N THR A 41 4.90 1.38 11.29
CA THR A 41 4.50 2.59 10.63
C THR A 41 4.99 2.47 9.21
N LEU A 42 4.12 1.89 8.39
CA LEU A 42 4.10 1.93 6.94
C LEU A 42 3.91 3.39 6.45
N ALA A 43 4.68 4.32 7.01
CA ALA A 43 4.62 5.72 6.65
C ALA A 43 5.18 5.87 5.23
N GLU A 44 4.42 6.55 4.39
CA GLU A 44 4.83 6.87 3.04
C GLU A 44 5.65 8.16 3.06
N GLU A 45 6.85 8.11 2.50
CA GLU A 45 7.71 9.27 2.24
C GLU A 45 7.38 9.80 0.83
N PRO A 46 6.72 10.97 0.69
CA PRO A 46 6.40 11.52 -0.62
C PRO A 46 7.69 11.80 -1.42
N LEU A 47 7.75 11.32 -2.66
CA LEU A 47 8.88 11.55 -3.56
C LEU A 47 8.60 12.68 -4.53
N ALA A 48 7.48 12.59 -5.25
CA ALA A 48 7.08 13.57 -6.24
C ALA A 48 5.57 13.63 -6.42
N THR A 49 5.08 14.77 -6.90
CA THR A 49 3.68 14.99 -7.27
C THR A 49 3.61 15.98 -8.41
N GLU A 50 2.93 15.61 -9.48
CA GLU A 50 2.77 16.43 -10.68
C GLU A 50 1.38 16.28 -11.30
N TYR A 51 1.07 17.15 -12.26
CA TYR A 51 -0.20 17.20 -12.96
C TYR A 51 0.01 16.97 -14.44
N GLY A 52 -0.72 16.01 -15.02
CA GLY A 52 -0.63 15.67 -16.44
C GLY A 52 -1.97 15.74 -17.14
N SER A 53 -1.96 16.14 -18.41
CA SER A 53 -3.15 16.15 -19.25
C SER A 53 -3.38 14.79 -19.92
N ALA A 54 -4.63 14.30 -19.88
CA ALA A 54 -5.10 13.19 -20.69
C ALA A 54 -5.67 13.62 -22.06
N GLY A 55 -5.57 14.91 -22.41
CA GLY A 55 -6.06 15.47 -23.67
C GLY A 55 -5.43 14.77 -24.88
N ILE A 56 -6.27 14.42 -25.86
CA ILE A 56 -5.88 13.63 -27.05
C ILE A 56 -4.70 14.28 -27.78
N MET A 57 -4.72 15.61 -27.96
CA MET A 57 -3.66 16.33 -28.67
C MET A 57 -2.31 16.29 -27.93
N LYS A 58 -2.32 16.37 -26.60
CA LYS A 58 -1.08 16.33 -25.79
C LYS A 58 -0.51 14.92 -25.69
N ASN A 59 -1.38 13.92 -25.50
CA ASN A 59 -0.97 12.52 -25.50
C ASN A 59 -0.45 12.04 -26.86
N LEU A 60 -1.04 12.51 -27.97
CA LEU A 60 -0.59 12.15 -29.32
C LEU A 60 0.71 12.86 -29.72
N ALA A 61 0.93 14.08 -29.23
CA ALA A 61 2.14 14.85 -29.48
C ALA A 61 3.31 14.45 -28.55
N GLU A 62 3.10 13.50 -27.63
CA GLU A 62 4.06 13.05 -26.61
C GLU A 62 4.81 14.22 -25.95
N THR A 63 4.08 15.31 -25.68
CA THR A 63 4.67 16.48 -25.04
C THR A 63 5.11 16.13 -23.61
N ASP A 64 6.12 16.84 -23.11
CA ASP A 64 6.67 16.59 -21.77
C ASP A 64 5.63 16.75 -20.64
N ASP A 65 4.53 17.47 -20.90
CA ASP A 65 3.40 17.67 -19.98
C ASP A 65 2.24 16.66 -20.18
N SER A 66 2.42 15.68 -21.06
CA SER A 66 1.44 14.61 -21.23
C SER A 66 1.42 13.69 -20.00
N LEU A 67 0.25 13.17 -19.66
CA LEU A 67 0.08 12.20 -18.57
C LEU A 67 1.04 11.01 -18.72
N LYS A 68 1.25 10.53 -19.96
CA LYS A 68 2.17 9.43 -20.25
C LYS A 68 3.62 9.80 -19.93
N ALA A 69 4.11 10.96 -20.38
CA ALA A 69 5.49 11.39 -20.17
C ALA A 69 5.79 11.59 -18.67
N ILE A 70 4.90 12.31 -17.97
CA ILE A 70 5.06 12.56 -16.53
C ILE A 70 5.00 11.24 -15.74
N ALA A 71 4.03 10.37 -16.03
CA ALA A 71 3.90 9.06 -15.40
C ALA A 71 5.18 8.21 -15.53
N SER A 72 5.71 8.09 -16.76
CA SER A 72 6.92 7.31 -17.03
C SER A 72 8.14 7.89 -16.33
N ARG A 73 8.30 9.23 -16.32
CA ARG A 73 9.42 9.89 -15.65
C ARG A 73 9.36 9.72 -14.13
N LEU A 74 8.23 10.06 -13.51
CA LEU A 74 8.08 9.96 -12.05
C LEU A 74 8.27 8.53 -11.54
N LEU A 75 7.77 7.54 -12.28
CA LEU A 75 7.97 6.14 -11.89
C LEU A 75 9.44 5.72 -12.03
N ALA A 76 10.13 6.09 -13.12
CA ALA A 76 11.54 5.77 -13.29
C ALA A 76 12.43 6.43 -12.21
N GLU A 77 12.13 7.68 -11.85
CA GLU A 77 12.80 8.38 -10.75
C GLU A 77 12.55 7.68 -9.41
N ALA A 78 11.31 7.29 -9.11
CA ALA A 78 10.96 6.60 -7.87
C ALA A 78 11.64 5.23 -7.75
N LEU A 79 11.68 4.44 -8.82
CA LEU A 79 12.40 3.15 -8.85
C LEU A 79 13.92 3.34 -8.68
N THR A 80 14.48 4.46 -9.14
CA THR A 80 15.89 4.78 -8.90
C THR A 80 16.16 5.12 -7.43
N VAL A 81 15.20 5.71 -6.72
CA VAL A 81 15.30 6.00 -5.29
C VAL A 81 15.10 4.74 -4.45
N GLU A 82 14.14 3.89 -4.81
CA GLU A 82 13.86 2.62 -4.13
C GLU A 82 15.05 1.66 -4.15
N ASN A 83 15.78 1.59 -5.27
CA ASN A 83 17.03 0.83 -5.39
C ASN A 83 18.20 1.34 -4.52
N LYS A 84 18.06 2.48 -3.82
CA LYS A 84 19.09 2.96 -2.89
C LYS A 84 18.92 2.26 -1.56
N LYS A 85 20.03 1.76 -1.00
CA LYS A 85 20.07 1.17 0.35
C LYS A 85 19.36 2.12 1.33
N PRO A 86 18.43 1.62 2.17
CA PRO A 86 17.76 2.46 3.16
C PRO A 86 18.80 3.22 3.99
N ALA A 87 18.51 4.48 4.30
CA ALA A 87 19.37 5.26 5.19
C ALA A 87 19.50 4.50 6.54
N PRO A 88 20.69 4.44 7.15
CA PRO A 88 20.85 3.84 8.47
C PRO A 88 19.94 4.60 9.44
N GLY A 89 18.94 3.94 10.03
CA GLY A 89 18.01 4.64 10.93
C GLY A 89 16.52 4.34 10.78
N CYS A 90 16.09 3.28 10.09
CA CYS A 90 14.76 2.70 10.36
C CYS A 90 14.63 2.07 11.78
N THR A 91 15.48 2.50 12.73
CA THR A 91 15.80 2.03 14.10
C THR A 91 16.81 0.87 14.18
N PRO A 92 17.54 0.71 15.32
CA PRO A 92 18.61 -0.29 15.49
C PRO A 92 18.18 -1.75 15.27
N ASP A 93 16.86 -2.00 15.26
CA ASP A 93 16.25 -3.33 15.20
C ASP A 93 15.60 -3.64 13.82
N CYS A 94 15.77 -2.77 12.82
CA CYS A 94 15.39 -3.09 11.44
C CYS A 94 16.59 -3.77 10.76
N PRO A 95 16.51 -5.05 10.37
CA PRO A 95 17.60 -5.69 9.67
C PRO A 95 17.85 -5.00 8.32
N ASP A 96 19.04 -5.17 7.76
CA ASP A 96 19.47 -4.62 6.47
C ASP A 96 18.60 -5.10 5.27
N ASP A 97 17.56 -5.91 5.53
CA ASP A 97 16.65 -6.59 4.60
C ASP A 97 15.26 -5.93 4.48
N GLY A 98 15.10 -4.69 4.95
CA GLY A 98 13.84 -3.96 4.84
C GLY A 98 13.29 -3.95 3.40
N VAL A 99 12.03 -4.32 3.24
CA VAL A 99 11.33 -4.27 1.95
C VAL A 99 10.95 -2.82 1.66
N ALA A 100 11.34 -2.34 0.48
CA ALA A 100 10.94 -1.05 -0.04
C ALA A 100 9.90 -1.23 -1.16
N GLU A 101 8.86 -0.40 -1.14
CA GLU A 101 7.84 -0.35 -2.17
C GLU A 101 7.69 1.09 -2.66
N VAL A 102 7.71 1.28 -3.98
CA VAL A 102 7.21 2.49 -4.60
C VAL A 102 5.69 2.44 -4.60
N ILE A 103 5.08 3.48 -4.05
CA ILE A 103 3.64 3.73 -4.11
C ILE A 103 3.39 4.74 -5.22
N TYR A 104 2.82 4.29 -6.34
CA TYR A 104 2.55 5.12 -7.52
C TYR A 104 1.05 5.31 -7.68
N ARG A 105 0.58 6.56 -7.71
CA ARG A 105 -0.85 6.91 -7.74
C ARG A 105 -1.21 7.76 -8.94
N VAL A 106 -2.40 7.50 -9.49
CA VAL A 106 -2.97 8.27 -10.61
C VAL A 106 -4.47 8.48 -10.38
N ALA A 107 -4.93 9.73 -10.40
CA ALA A 107 -6.33 10.07 -10.22
C ALA A 107 -6.76 11.30 -11.04
N PRO A 108 -8.01 11.36 -11.54
CA PRO A 108 -8.58 12.60 -12.08
C PRO A 108 -8.59 13.71 -11.02
N MET A 109 -8.34 14.96 -11.44
CA MET A 109 -8.40 16.11 -10.53
C MET A 109 -9.82 16.62 -10.25
N SER A 110 -10.75 16.36 -11.16
CA SER A 110 -12.13 16.85 -11.07
C SER A 110 -13.13 15.75 -11.37
N PHE A 111 -14.21 15.73 -10.58
CA PHE A 111 -15.33 14.81 -10.71
C PHE A 111 -16.62 15.59 -10.87
N LEU A 112 -17.60 15.00 -11.54
CA LEU A 112 -18.93 15.59 -11.60
C LEU A 112 -19.52 15.75 -10.19
N PRO A 113 -20.32 16.81 -9.94
CA PRO A 113 -21.05 16.96 -8.69
C PRO A 113 -21.92 15.73 -8.37
N ARG A 114 -22.12 15.41 -7.09
CA ARG A 114 -22.85 14.19 -6.67
C ARG A 114 -24.24 14.06 -7.32
N GLY A 115 -24.95 15.17 -7.54
CA GLY A 115 -26.26 15.17 -8.20
C GLY A 115 -26.24 14.85 -9.71
N GLU A 116 -25.07 14.90 -10.33
CA GLU A 116 -24.85 14.58 -11.74
C GLU A 116 -24.18 13.20 -11.92
N GLN A 117 -23.82 12.53 -10.82
CA GLN A 117 -23.23 11.20 -10.85
C GLN A 117 -24.27 10.15 -11.22
N ASN A 118 -23.87 9.16 -12.01
CA ASN A 118 -24.66 7.96 -12.21
C ASN A 118 -24.75 7.19 -10.87
N ALA A 119 -25.93 6.67 -10.52
CA ALA A 119 -26.14 5.89 -9.30
C ALA A 119 -25.14 4.72 -9.17
N LEU A 120 -24.81 4.06 -10.29
CA LEU A 120 -23.80 3.00 -10.31
C LEU A 120 -22.41 3.50 -9.89
N CYS A 121 -22.00 4.69 -10.33
CA CYS A 121 -20.70 5.25 -9.95
C CYS A 121 -20.63 5.60 -8.47
N LEU A 122 -21.74 6.05 -7.87
CA LEU A 122 -21.82 6.30 -6.43
C LEU A 122 -21.76 4.98 -5.63
N GLN A 123 -22.42 3.93 -6.13
CA GLN A 123 -22.36 2.62 -5.50
C GLN A 123 -20.93 2.04 -5.56
N LEU A 124 -20.30 2.05 -6.75
CA LEU A 124 -18.94 1.56 -6.92
C LEU A 124 -17.92 2.36 -6.10
N GLU A 125 -18.14 3.68 -5.97
CA GLU A 125 -17.35 4.55 -5.08
C GLU A 125 -17.34 4.01 -3.65
N ASP A 126 -18.52 3.75 -3.09
CA ASP A 126 -18.66 3.27 -1.71
C ASP A 126 -18.10 1.84 -1.55
N GLU A 127 -18.40 0.94 -2.49
CA GLU A 127 -17.95 -0.45 -2.46
C GLU A 127 -16.43 -0.58 -2.60
N THR A 128 -15.83 0.12 -3.56
CA THR A 128 -14.39 -0.01 -3.85
C THR A 128 -13.53 0.90 -2.97
N ALA A 129 -14.10 1.91 -2.30
CA ALA A 129 -13.41 2.59 -1.21
C ALA A 129 -13.23 1.66 0.00
N ALA A 130 -14.19 0.77 0.27
CA ALA A 130 -14.09 -0.24 1.33
C ALA A 130 -13.23 -1.44 0.91
N ALA A 131 -13.34 -1.89 -0.33
CA ALA A 131 -12.61 -3.03 -0.88
C ALA A 131 -12.17 -2.75 -2.33
N PRO A 132 -10.99 -2.15 -2.54
CA PRO A 132 -10.49 -1.84 -3.88
C PRO A 132 -10.40 -3.07 -4.79
N LEU A 133 -10.57 -2.86 -6.09
CA LEU A 133 -10.35 -3.91 -7.08
C LEU A 133 -8.84 -4.19 -7.14
N SER A 134 -8.43 -5.41 -6.80
CA SER A 134 -7.01 -5.79 -6.75
C SER A 134 -6.58 -6.60 -7.97
N PHE A 135 -5.39 -6.30 -8.49
CA PHE A 135 -4.72 -7.02 -9.58
C PHE A 135 -3.27 -7.29 -9.19
N THR A 136 -2.85 -8.56 -9.26
CA THR A 136 -1.50 -9.00 -8.85
C THR A 136 -0.90 -9.88 -9.94
N PRO A 137 -0.34 -9.30 -11.02
CA PRO A 137 0.38 -10.06 -12.03
C PRO A 137 1.63 -10.74 -11.43
N PRO A 138 2.22 -11.75 -12.09
CA PRO A 138 3.32 -12.55 -11.54
C PRO A 138 4.56 -11.71 -11.19
N THR A 139 5.30 -11.22 -12.19
CA THR A 139 6.46 -10.30 -12.07
C THR A 139 6.80 -9.74 -13.45
N PHE A 140 7.56 -8.64 -13.48
CA PHE A 140 8.05 -8.00 -14.71
C PHE A 140 9.57 -7.94 -14.73
N GLY A 141 10.21 -8.46 -15.77
CA GLY A 141 11.68 -8.45 -15.91
C GLY A 141 12.32 -7.07 -16.13
N GLY A 142 11.54 -5.99 -16.15
CA GLY A 142 12.06 -4.64 -16.35
C GLY A 142 10.99 -3.55 -16.38
N VAL A 143 11.44 -2.30 -16.26
CA VAL A 143 10.59 -1.10 -16.19
C VAL A 143 9.70 -0.93 -17.42
N GLU A 144 10.19 -1.28 -18.61
CA GLU A 144 9.41 -1.22 -19.85
C GLU A 144 8.19 -2.16 -19.81
N ALA A 145 8.39 -3.41 -19.37
CA ALA A 145 7.33 -4.40 -19.28
C ALA A 145 6.28 -4.01 -18.23
N LEU A 146 6.73 -3.49 -17.09
CA LEU A 146 5.87 -2.94 -16.05
C LEU A 146 5.04 -1.75 -16.57
N ASN A 147 5.69 -0.77 -17.21
CA ASN A 147 5.01 0.40 -17.79
C ASN A 147 3.98 0.01 -18.84
N ARG A 148 4.29 -0.97 -19.69
CA ARG A 148 3.36 -1.50 -20.67
C ARG A 148 2.12 -2.08 -19.99
N TRP A 149 2.30 -2.91 -18.96
CA TRP A 149 1.16 -3.48 -18.23
C TRP A 149 0.32 -2.41 -17.52
N ILE A 150 0.95 -1.44 -16.84
CA ILE A 150 0.25 -0.30 -16.22
C ILE A 150 -0.59 0.46 -17.26
N SER A 151 -0.01 0.71 -18.44
CA SER A 151 -0.68 1.37 -19.56
C SER A 151 -1.84 0.56 -20.13
N GLU A 152 -1.68 -0.76 -20.27
CA GLU A 152 -2.73 -1.67 -20.72
C GLU A 152 -3.90 -1.72 -19.72
N LEU A 153 -3.61 -1.96 -18.44
CA LEU A 153 -4.60 -1.93 -17.35
C LEU A 153 -5.39 -0.62 -17.36
N SER A 154 -4.69 0.52 -17.42
CA SER A 154 -5.30 1.85 -17.34
C SER A 154 -6.11 2.24 -18.58
N GLN A 155 -5.92 1.55 -19.70
CA GLN A 155 -6.61 1.81 -20.97
C GLN A 155 -7.66 0.73 -21.30
N GLY A 156 -7.92 -0.20 -20.39
CA GLY A 156 -8.85 -1.30 -20.63
C GLY A 156 -8.36 -2.30 -21.68
N ARG A 157 -7.04 -2.40 -21.86
CA ARG A 157 -6.38 -3.36 -22.75
C ARG A 157 -5.71 -4.48 -21.96
N GLY A 158 -5.32 -5.54 -22.66
CA GLY A 158 -4.86 -6.77 -22.00
C GLY A 158 -6.00 -7.44 -21.23
N ASP A 159 -5.69 -8.54 -20.55
CA ASP A 159 -6.72 -9.32 -19.84
C ASP A 159 -7.15 -8.60 -18.55
N ASP A 160 -6.20 -8.08 -17.77
CA ASP A 160 -6.50 -7.34 -16.54
C ASP A 160 -7.24 -6.02 -16.82
N GLY A 161 -6.88 -5.30 -17.88
CA GLY A 161 -7.58 -4.07 -18.26
C GLY A 161 -9.02 -4.33 -18.70
N LYS A 162 -9.27 -5.39 -19.47
CA LYS A 162 -10.65 -5.77 -19.81
C LYS A 162 -11.43 -6.14 -18.55
N ALA A 163 -10.86 -6.98 -17.68
CA ALA A 163 -11.49 -7.36 -16.43
C ALA A 163 -11.77 -6.15 -15.51
N LEU A 164 -10.87 -5.16 -15.49
CA LEU A 164 -11.08 -3.90 -14.79
C LEU A 164 -12.31 -3.18 -15.33
N TYR A 165 -12.39 -2.94 -16.64
CA TYR A 165 -13.48 -2.14 -17.23
C TYR A 165 -14.82 -2.90 -17.33
N GLU A 166 -14.81 -4.23 -17.23
CA GLU A 166 -16.02 -5.03 -17.00
C GLU A 166 -16.61 -4.78 -15.60
N ARG A 167 -15.76 -4.61 -14.58
CA ARG A 167 -16.16 -4.35 -13.19
C ARG A 167 -16.35 -2.86 -12.91
N CYS A 168 -15.59 -2.01 -13.58
CA CYS A 168 -15.63 -0.55 -13.52
C CYS A 168 -16.36 0.01 -14.74
N ALA A 169 -17.63 -0.36 -14.87
CA ALA A 169 -18.44 -0.07 -16.04
C ALA A 169 -18.94 1.39 -16.09
N SER A 170 -19.66 1.73 -17.16
CA SER A 170 -20.27 3.06 -17.39
C SER A 170 -19.21 4.16 -17.60
N ASN A 171 -19.54 5.40 -17.23
CA ASN A 171 -18.66 6.56 -17.26
C ASN A 171 -17.87 6.76 -15.95
N CYS A 172 -17.85 5.75 -15.07
CA CYS A 172 -17.12 5.78 -13.81
C CYS A 172 -15.61 5.87 -14.08
N SER A 173 -14.91 6.71 -13.32
CA SER A 173 -13.48 6.97 -13.58
C SER A 173 -12.61 6.28 -12.52
N PRO A 174 -11.74 5.33 -12.92
CA PRO A 174 -10.87 4.62 -11.98
C PRO A 174 -9.78 5.54 -11.43
N ARG A 175 -9.40 5.27 -10.17
CA ARG A 175 -8.24 5.84 -9.48
C ARG A 175 -7.33 4.70 -9.08
N TYR A 176 -6.06 4.82 -9.43
CA TYR A 176 -5.11 3.73 -9.34
C TYR A 176 -4.10 3.98 -8.22
N THR A 177 -3.79 2.93 -7.47
CA THR A 177 -2.62 2.85 -6.60
C THR A 177 -1.84 1.59 -6.96
N PHE A 178 -0.60 1.75 -7.38
CA PHE A 178 0.33 0.68 -7.67
C PHE A 178 1.35 0.58 -6.55
N PHE A 179 1.53 -0.63 -6.03
CA PHE A 179 2.53 -0.98 -5.03
C PHE A 179 3.60 -1.79 -5.77
N ILE A 180 4.79 -1.23 -5.94
CA ILE A 180 5.83 -1.80 -6.79
C ILE A 180 7.08 -2.05 -5.95
N ALA A 181 7.54 -3.29 -5.89
CA ALA A 181 8.78 -3.66 -5.20
C ALA A 181 9.80 -4.18 -6.21
N SER A 182 11.08 -3.85 -6.00
CA SER A 182 12.16 -4.50 -6.73
C SER A 182 12.44 -5.89 -6.14
N GLU A 183 12.68 -6.86 -7.01
CA GLU A 183 13.06 -8.24 -6.68
C GLU A 183 14.34 -8.62 -7.46
N GLU A 184 15.01 -9.71 -7.08
CA GLU A 184 16.26 -10.15 -7.73
C GLU A 184 16.15 -10.28 -9.26
N ALA A 185 14.96 -10.64 -9.76
CA ALA A 185 14.68 -10.90 -11.17
C ALA A 185 13.80 -9.83 -11.86
N GLY A 186 13.50 -8.71 -11.20
CA GLY A 186 12.70 -7.65 -11.79
C GLY A 186 11.83 -6.89 -10.80
N TYR A 187 10.56 -6.72 -11.12
CA TYR A 187 9.60 -5.97 -10.32
C TYR A 187 8.33 -6.79 -10.08
N SER A 188 7.89 -6.87 -8.82
CA SER A 188 6.52 -7.25 -8.51
C SER A 188 5.65 -6.01 -8.38
N VAL A 189 4.38 -6.15 -8.75
CA VAL A 189 3.41 -5.07 -8.62
C VAL A 189 2.09 -5.63 -8.18
N ARG A 190 1.44 -4.87 -7.29
CA ARG A 190 0.03 -5.03 -6.96
C ARG A 190 -0.65 -3.72 -7.29
N ALA A 191 -1.77 -3.76 -8.02
CA ALA A 191 -2.59 -2.61 -8.27
C ALA A 191 -3.88 -2.70 -7.45
N GLU A 192 -4.22 -1.62 -6.78
CA GLU A 192 -5.54 -1.38 -6.21
C GLU A 192 -6.23 -0.28 -7.00
N VAL A 193 -7.47 -0.54 -7.41
CA VAL A 193 -8.28 0.39 -8.18
C VAL A 193 -9.54 0.73 -7.40
N LEU A 194 -9.69 2.00 -7.09
CA LEU A 194 -10.96 2.56 -6.64
C LEU A 194 -11.71 3.00 -7.90
N CYS A 195 -12.80 2.29 -8.21
CA CYS A 195 -13.69 2.66 -9.30
C CYS A 195 -14.90 3.39 -8.72
N GLY A 196 -15.25 4.56 -9.25
CA GLY A 196 -16.43 5.25 -8.74
C GLY A 196 -16.71 6.50 -9.52
N LEU A 197 -16.62 7.65 -8.86
CA LEU A 197 -17.04 8.94 -9.42
C LEU A 197 -16.65 9.14 -10.89
N ALA A 198 -17.62 9.54 -11.71
CA ALA A 198 -17.35 9.97 -13.08
C ALA A 198 -16.55 11.27 -13.05
N ARG A 199 -15.44 11.29 -13.79
CA ARG A 199 -14.62 12.50 -13.94
C ARG A 199 -15.37 13.58 -14.70
N ASP A 200 -15.10 14.82 -14.33
CA ASP A 200 -15.49 15.96 -15.14
C ASP A 200 -14.60 16.02 -16.40
N LYS A 201 -15.19 15.81 -17.58
CA LYS A 201 -14.43 15.79 -18.84
C LYS A 201 -14.01 17.18 -19.32
N SER A 202 -14.55 18.26 -18.73
CA SER A 202 -14.08 19.62 -18.99
C SER A 202 -12.69 19.88 -18.39
N ASN A 203 -12.30 19.08 -17.41
CA ASN A 203 -10.96 19.04 -16.84
C ASN A 203 -10.25 17.76 -17.31
N ASP A 204 -9.22 17.92 -18.11
CA ASP A 204 -8.42 16.81 -18.63
C ASP A 204 -7.19 16.49 -17.75
N GLN A 205 -7.06 17.12 -16.59
CA GLN A 205 -5.92 16.98 -15.70
C GLN A 205 -6.06 15.80 -14.75
N TYR A 206 -4.94 15.14 -14.53
CA TYR A 206 -4.75 14.04 -13.60
C TYR A 206 -3.64 14.41 -12.63
N LEU A 207 -3.86 14.07 -11.36
CA LEU A 207 -2.83 14.06 -10.33
C LEU A 207 -2.05 12.76 -10.44
N ILE A 208 -0.73 12.87 -10.47
CA ILE A 208 0.21 11.76 -10.50
C ILE A 208 1.14 11.94 -9.31
N SER A 209 1.31 10.91 -8.48
CA SER A 209 2.24 11.00 -7.36
C SER A 209 2.99 9.70 -7.12
N THR A 210 4.19 9.84 -6.57
CA THR A 210 5.02 8.73 -6.12
C THR A 210 5.40 8.95 -4.66
N ALA A 211 5.43 7.86 -3.89
CA ALA A 211 5.95 7.84 -2.54
C ALA A 211 6.76 6.56 -2.33
N LEU A 212 7.64 6.58 -1.34
CA LEU A 212 8.38 5.40 -0.90
C LEU A 212 7.78 4.90 0.41
N ARG A 213 7.48 3.61 0.47
CA ARG A 213 7.08 2.93 1.70
C ARG A 213 8.16 1.93 2.05
N ARG A 214 8.63 1.95 3.29
CA ARG A 214 9.58 0.96 3.81
C ARG A 214 8.91 0.16 4.92
N SER A 215 9.13 -1.15 4.92
CA SER A 215 8.72 -2.04 6.01
C SER A 215 9.85 -2.95 6.41
N CYS A 216 10.10 -3.08 7.71
CA CYS A 216 11.01 -4.09 8.24
C CYS A 216 10.28 -5.44 8.21
N ALA A 217 10.96 -6.49 7.73
CA ALA A 217 10.52 -7.85 8.00
C ALA A 217 10.52 -8.04 9.53
N VAL A 218 9.39 -8.45 10.09
CA VAL A 218 9.33 -8.85 11.49
C VAL A 218 9.41 -10.36 11.45
N ASP A 219 10.53 -10.92 11.89
CA ASP A 219 10.69 -12.38 12.12
C ASP A 219 9.68 -12.89 13.16
#